data_AF-A0A6A6GRG5-F1
#
_entry.id   AF-A0A6A6GRG5-F1
#
_cell.length_a   1.000
_cell.length_b   1.000
_cell.length_c   1.000
_cell.angle_alpha   90.00
_cell.angle_beta   90.00
_cell.angle_gamma   90.00
#
_symmetry.space_group_name_H-M   'P 1'
#
loop_
_entity.id
_entity.type
_entity.pdbx_description
1 polymer ?
#
loop_
_entity_poly.entity_id
_entity_poly.type
_entity_poly.pdbx_seq_one_letter_code
_entity_poly.pdbx_strand_id
1 'polypeptide(L)'
;MLILDGHSSHIDLNFLFTCKTVLNIALVFPPPYTTHILQPLDFTAFSPVKTCYWSQISQLAAINNAAPIKKSRFIQYYYQARQEGLTTKNILSGWRSAGL
;
A
#
# COMPACT_ATOMS: atom_id res chain seq x y z
N MET A 1 6.73 15.90 1.03
CA MET A 1 5.31 15.83 1.41
C MET A 1 4.96 14.37 1.66
N LEU A 2 4.18 14.09 2.70
CA LEU A 2 3.74 12.74 3.06
C LEU A 2 2.22 12.77 3.29
N ILE A 3 1.50 11.87 2.62
CA ILE A 3 0.04 11.73 2.71
C ILE A 3 -0.26 10.49 3.53
N LEU A 4 -1.08 10.62 4.57
CA LEU A 4 -1.40 9.53 5.52
C LEU A 4 -2.91 9.41 5.67
N ASP A 5 -3.40 8.22 6.04
CA ASP A 5 -4.78 8.12 6.52
C ASP A 5 -4.87 8.75 7.92
N GLY A 6 -6.05 9.25 8.27
CA GLY A 6 -6.28 9.89 9.56
C GLY A 6 -6.34 8.90 10.73
N HIS A 7 -5.70 7.73 10.61
CA HIS A 7 -5.70 6.73 11.67
C HIS A 7 -4.92 7.25 12.90
N SER A 8 -5.40 6.92 14.10
CA SER A 8 -4.88 7.49 15.36
C SER A 8 -3.39 7.24 15.58
N SER A 9 -2.84 6.16 15.01
CA SER A 9 -1.39 5.87 15.04
C SER A 9 -0.53 6.89 14.27
N HIS A 10 -1.11 7.65 13.34
CA HIS A 10 -0.39 8.66 12.55
C HIS A 10 -0.47 10.07 13.12
N ILE A 11 -1.17 10.25 14.25
CA ILE A 11 -1.42 11.55 14.89
C ILE A 11 -0.64 11.64 16.23
N ASP A 12 0.31 10.75 16.44
CA ASP A 12 1.21 10.79 17.59
C ASP A 12 2.06 12.07 17.59
N LEU A 13 2.17 12.74 18.74
CA LEU A 13 2.86 14.02 18.86
C LEU A 13 4.36 13.92 18.52
N ASN A 14 5.02 12.83 18.90
CA ASN A 14 6.44 12.66 18.59
C ASN A 14 6.62 12.49 17.07
N PHE A 15 5.75 11.70 16.44
CA PHE A 15 5.75 11.56 14.98
C PHE A 15 5.56 12.91 14.27
N LEU A 16 4.54 13.69 14.64
CA LEU A 16 4.27 15.00 14.05
C LEU A 16 5.43 15.97 14.26
N PHE A 17 6.02 15.98 15.46
CA PHE A 17 7.17 16.81 15.79
C PHE A 17 8.37 16.43 14.92
N THR A 18 8.76 15.16 14.89
CA THR A 18 9.89 14.67 14.08
C THR A 18 9.72 15.01 12.60
N CYS A 19 8.52 14.79 12.04
CA CYS A 19 8.25 15.13 10.64
C CYS A 19 8.46 16.62 10.38
N LYS A 20 7.96 17.51 11.25
CA LYS A 20 8.04 18.96 11.03
C LYS A 20 9.41 19.55 11.33
N THR A 21 10.01 19.20 12.47
CA THR A 21 11.19 19.91 13.01
C THR A 21 12.51 19.26 12.62
N VAL A 22 12.54 17.92 12.53
CA VAL A 22 13.77 17.18 12.24
C VAL A 22 13.90 16.90 10.74
N LEU A 23 12.81 16.46 10.11
CA LEU A 23 12.83 15.99 8.72
C LEU A 23 12.31 17.01 7.70
N ASN A 24 11.68 18.10 8.15
CA ASN A 24 11.05 19.12 7.31
C ASN A 24 10.07 18.54 6.27
N ILE A 25 9.26 17.55 6.68
CA ILE A 25 8.25 16.88 5.86
C ILE A 25 6.89 17.51 6.13
N ALA A 26 6.26 18.07 5.09
CA ALA A 26 4.86 18.47 5.13
C ALA A 26 3.94 17.23 5.18
N LEU A 27 3.12 17.13 6.24
CA LEU A 27 2.11 16.08 6.41
C LEU A 27 0.76 16.53 5.87
N VAL A 28 0.06 15.64 5.16
CA VAL A 28 -1.28 15.87 4.61
C VAL A 28 -2.20 14.76 5.07
N PHE A 29 -3.30 15.13 5.72
CA PHE A 29 -4.35 14.21 6.16
C PHE A 29 -5.63 14.52 5.35
N PRO A 30 -6.05 13.62 4.45
CA PRO A 30 -7.32 13.76 3.76
C PRO A 30 -8.50 13.74 4.74
N PRO A 31 -9.66 14.32 4.38
CA PRO A 31 -10.85 14.24 5.22
C PRO A 31 -11.21 12.79 5.61
N PRO A 32 -11.91 12.60 6.75
CA PRO A 32 -12.38 11.28 7.13
C PRO A 32 -13.20 10.62 6.02
N TYR A 33 -13.06 9.31 5.88
CA TYR A 33 -13.77 8.48 4.89
C TYR A 33 -13.45 8.76 3.41
N THR A 34 -12.49 9.63 3.07
CA THR A 34 -12.10 9.88 1.67
C THR A 34 -10.89 9.06 1.20
N THR A 35 -10.40 8.12 2.02
CA THR A 35 -9.24 7.28 1.71
C THR A 35 -9.37 6.60 0.34
N HIS A 36 -10.54 6.03 0.06
CA HIS A 36 -10.87 5.36 -1.19
C HIS A 36 -10.86 6.26 -2.44
N ILE A 37 -10.82 7.58 -2.28
CA ILE A 37 -10.82 8.57 -3.37
C ILE A 37 -9.46 9.26 -3.47
N LEU A 38 -8.94 9.73 -2.33
CA LEU A 38 -7.79 10.63 -2.28
C LEU A 38 -6.47 9.91 -2.01
N GLN A 39 -6.48 8.62 -1.66
CA GLN A 39 -5.25 7.87 -1.47
C GLN A 39 -4.91 7.04 -2.72
N PRO A 40 -3.94 7.49 -3.54
CA PRO A 40 -3.55 6.78 -4.77
C PRO A 40 -3.07 5.36 -4.48
N LEU A 41 -2.57 5.10 -3.27
CA LEU A 41 -2.12 3.78 -2.87
C LEU A 41 -3.28 2.77 -2.82
N ASP A 42 -4.43 3.16 -2.28
CA ASP A 42 -5.53 2.25 -1.98
C ASP A 42 -6.37 1.90 -3.20
N PHE A 43 -6.66 2.86 -4.08
CA PHE A 43 -7.53 2.57 -5.23
C PHE A 43 -6.77 2.13 -6.49
N THR A 44 -5.49 2.47 -6.67
CA THR A 44 -4.71 2.01 -7.85
C THR A 44 -3.55 1.10 -7.55
N ALA A 45 -2.70 1.41 -6.57
CA ALA A 45 -1.41 0.71 -6.44
C ALA A 45 -1.58 -0.68 -5.81
N PHE A 46 -2.49 -0.81 -4.83
CA PHE A 46 -2.72 -2.08 -4.15
C PHE A 46 -3.55 -3.09 -4.95
N SER A 47 -4.36 -2.64 -5.92
CA SER A 47 -5.17 -3.55 -6.73
C SER A 47 -4.29 -4.53 -7.55
N PRO A 48 -3.31 -4.08 -8.36
CA PRO A 48 -2.37 -4.95 -9.06
C PRO A 48 -1.58 -5.88 -8.14
N VAL A 49 -1.12 -5.37 -6.99
CA VAL A 49 -0.37 -6.16 -6.00
C VAL A 49 -1.24 -7.28 -5.44
N LYS A 50 -2.49 -6.98 -5.06
CA LYS A 50 -3.45 -8.01 -4.61
C LYS A 50 -3.68 -9.04 -5.70
N THR A 51 -3.97 -8.62 -6.92
CA THR A 51 -4.25 -9.54 -8.05
C THR A 51 -3.08 -10.47 -8.32
N CYS A 52 -1.86 -9.94 -8.39
CA CYS A 52 -0.65 -10.75 -8.59
C CYS A 52 -0.44 -11.75 -7.45
N TYR A 53 -0.57 -11.29 -6.20
CA TYR A 53 -0.44 -12.15 -5.02
C TYR A 53 -1.47 -13.29 -5.01
N TRP A 54 -2.73 -12.98 -5.29
CA TRP A 54 -3.81 -13.98 -5.37
C TRP A 54 -3.59 -15.00 -6.50
N SER A 55 -3.09 -14.56 -7.65
CA SER A 55 -2.73 -15.44 -8.76
C SER A 55 -1.65 -16.45 -8.35
N GLN A 56 -0.56 -15.97 -7.75
CA GLN A 56 0.54 -16.82 -7.28
C GLN A 56 0.10 -17.83 -6.22
N ILE A 57 -0.75 -17.41 -5.27
CA ILE A 57 -1.30 -18.31 -4.25
C ILE A 57 -2.25 -19.35 -4.86
N SER A 58 -3.07 -18.95 -5.84
CA SER A 58 -4.01 -19.86 -6.48
C SER A 58 -3.28 -20.96 -7.25
N GLN A 59 -2.20 -20.61 -7.96
CA GLN A 59 -1.33 -21.58 -8.63
C GLN A 59 -0.68 -22.55 -7.63
N LEU A 60 -0.16 -22.03 -6.51
CA LEU A 60 0.44 -22.89 -5.48
C LEU A 60 -0.59 -23.83 -4.84
N ALA A 61 -1.80 -23.35 -4.58
CA ALA A 61 -2.88 -24.13 -3.99
C ALA A 61 -3.38 -25.24 -4.93
N ALA A 62 -3.34 -25.02 -6.25
CA ALA A 62 -3.66 -26.04 -7.25
C ALA A 62 -2.64 -27.19 -7.28
N ILE A 63 -1.37 -26.89 -6.96
CA ILE A 63 -0.27 -27.87 -6.97
C ILE A 63 -0.15 -28.59 -5.61
N ASN A 64 -0.52 -27.92 -4.51
CA ASN A 64 -0.23 -28.42 -3.17
C ASN A 64 -1.33 -27.98 -2.19
N ASN A 65 -1.87 -28.92 -1.38
CA ASN A 65 -3.00 -28.71 -0.47
C ASN A 65 -2.58 -27.92 0.80
N ALA A 66 -2.01 -26.73 0.59
CA ALA A 66 -0.93 -26.17 1.41
C ALA A 66 -1.37 -25.00 2.30
N ALA A 67 -2.50 -25.12 3.00
CA ALA A 67 -3.02 -24.03 3.85
C ALA A 67 -2.01 -23.48 4.91
N PRO A 68 -1.17 -24.31 5.58
CA PRO A 68 -0.17 -23.81 6.54
C PRO A 68 1.02 -23.11 5.88
N ILE A 69 1.42 -23.51 4.66
CA ILE A 69 2.56 -22.96 3.91
C ILE A 69 2.27 -21.53 3.42
N LYS A 70 0.98 -21.17 3.27
CA LYS A 70 0.56 -19.83 2.82
C LYS A 70 1.05 -18.69 3.72
N LYS A 71 1.09 -18.89 5.05
CA LYS A 71 1.56 -17.86 5.99
C LYS A 71 3.08 -17.72 6.00
N SER A 72 3.82 -18.82 6.01
CA SER A 72 5.30 -18.79 6.04
C SER A 72 5.89 -18.18 4.76
N ARG A 73 5.20 -18.36 3.62
CA ARG A 73 5.61 -17.79 2.33
C ARG A 73 5.00 -16.43 2.01
N PHE A 74 4.22 -15.85 2.93
CA PHE A 74 3.56 -14.55 2.71
C PHE A 74 4.55 -13.48 2.23
N ILE A 75 5.66 -13.33 2.95
CA ILE A 75 6.67 -12.30 2.66
C ILE A 75 7.27 -12.48 1.26
N GLN A 76 7.56 -13.71 0.85
CA GLN A 76 8.14 -14.02 -0.46
C GLN A 76 7.17 -13.66 -1.60
N TYR A 77 5.94 -14.18 -1.55
CA TYR A 77 4.95 -13.93 -2.59
C TYR A 77 4.52 -12.47 -2.64
N TYR A 78 4.44 -11.82 -1.48
CA TYR A 78 4.12 -10.40 -1.42
C TYR A 78 5.26 -9.53 -1.98
N TYR A 79 6.52 -9.91 -1.75
CA TYR A 79 7.66 -9.24 -2.39
C TYR A 79 7.58 -9.34 -3.91
N GLN A 80 7.34 -10.54 -4.45
CA GLN A 80 7.17 -10.74 -5.90
C GLN A 80 5.99 -9.92 -6.45
N ALA A 81 4.85 -9.97 -5.76
CA ALA A 81 3.67 -9.21 -6.16
C ALA A 81 3.87 -7.69 -6.12
N ARG A 82 4.70 -7.18 -5.19
CA ARG A 82 5.09 -5.76 -5.18
C ARG A 82 5.94 -5.39 -6.40
N GLN A 83 6.91 -6.21 -6.77
CA GLN A 83 7.76 -5.94 -7.94
C GLN A 83 6.93 -5.85 -9.23
N GLU A 84 5.92 -6.71 -9.36
CA GLU A 84 5.03 -6.71 -10.53
C GLU A 84 3.94 -5.63 -10.46
N GLY A 85 3.40 -5.35 -9.27
CA GLY A 85 2.26 -4.45 -9.09
C GLY A 85 2.64 -2.98 -8.97
N LEU A 86 3.77 -2.66 -8.32
CA LEU A 86 4.24 -1.29 -8.05
C LEU A 86 5.16 -0.77 -9.17
N THR A 87 4.70 -0.89 -10.42
CA THR A 87 5.43 -0.31 -11.56
C THR A 87 5.30 1.20 -11.58
N THR A 88 6.28 1.89 -12.18
CA THR A 88 6.23 3.35 -12.40
C THR A 88 4.94 3.78 -13.09
N LYS A 89 4.47 2.99 -14.07
CA LYS A 89 3.21 3.26 -14.78
C LYS A 89 2.01 3.23 -13.82
N ASN A 90 1.89 2.20 -13.00
CA ASN A 90 0.77 2.06 -12.05
C ASN A 90 0.80 3.15 -10.98
N ILE A 91 1.99 3.48 -10.47
CA ILE A 91 2.18 4.55 -9.49
C ILE A 91 1.74 5.88 -10.09
N LEU A 92 2.28 6.28 -11.24
CA LEU A 92 1.93 7.56 -11.88
C LEU A 92 0.44 7.65 -12.27
N SER A 93 -0.16 6.53 -12.71
CA SER A 93 -1.58 6.47 -12.98
C SER A 93 -2.42 6.70 -11.72
N GLY A 94 -1.94 6.20 -10.57
CA GLY A 94 -2.57 6.40 -9.27
C GLY A 94 -2.62 7.85 -8.85
N TRP A 95 -1.47 8.52 -8.87
CA TRP A 95 -1.37 9.95 -8.55
C TRP A 95 -2.34 10.78 -9.40
N ARG A 96 -2.30 10.62 -10.72
CA ARG A 96 -3.20 11.33 -11.64
C ARG A 96 -4.67 11.11 -11.34
N SER A 97 -5.05 9.88 -11.03
CA SER A 97 -6.45 9.54 -10.77
C SER A 97 -6.93 10.05 -9.41
N ALA A 98 -6.01 10.29 -8.47
CA ALA A 98 -6.30 10.89 -7.16
C ALA A 98 -6.38 12.42 -7.22
N GLY A 99 -6.11 13.02 -8.40
CA GLY A 99 -6.00 14.46 -8.58
C GLY A 99 -4.71 15.06 -8.02
N LEU A 100 -3.65 14.25 -7.91
CA LEU A 100 -2.34 14.63 -7.35
C LEU A 100 -1.21 14.52 -8.38
#